data_AF-A0A2T7Q0I3-F1
#
_entry.id   AF-A0A2T7Q0I3-F1
#
_cell.length_a   1.000
_cell.length_b   1.000
_cell.length_c   1.000
_cell.angle_alpha   90.00
_cell.angle_beta   90.00
_cell.angle_gamma   90.00
#
_symmetry.space_group_name_H-M   'P 1'
#
loop_
_entity.id
_entity.type
_entity.pdbx_description
1 polymer ?
#
loop_
_entity_poly.entity_id
_entity_poly.type
_entity_poly.pdbx_seq_one_letter_code
_entity_poly.pdbx_strand_id
1 'polypeptide(L)'
;MPNIKLIGGTATGPAKPLPSYLQKFMDEATEGVVLVTFGSYVLDIPQEVSDKLWEVFRRLPYRVVFRSSLPSPNSARILTSPWVPQNDILGHPNTMAFVSHCGKNGQYEALYHAVPVVATPMFGDQRYNAERMRVKGFAELVDVRTASVDEIVDTILLVAGSTKYKSAISAASRLFRQEYNLPMNEAAFWLDHVMEYGGAYMRSSGHDMPLYQFMLIDVIAFLVTCCLLALALVSALLVIVCRYLCKKERRRYILTLVVEEESLSKHSKKIHRLTKKFIRASKKSFLGLCKLFVVIGYTERDQERTFAQQERQV
;
A
#
# COMPACT_ATOMS: atom_id res chain seq x y z
N MET A 1 -22.22 -20.59 -8.39
CA MET A 1 -22.08 -20.20 -9.82
C MET A 1 -21.41 -18.83 -9.88
N PRO A 2 -20.71 -18.48 -10.97
CA PRO A 2 -19.92 -17.24 -11.00
C PRO A 2 -20.81 -16.00 -11.03
N ASN A 3 -20.59 -15.06 -10.10
CA ASN A 3 -21.21 -13.73 -10.12
C ASN A 3 -20.70 -12.86 -11.28
N ILE A 4 -19.51 -13.17 -11.79
CA ILE A 4 -18.88 -12.49 -12.92
C ILE A 4 -18.25 -13.55 -13.81
N LYS A 5 -18.60 -13.54 -15.10
CA LYS A 5 -17.91 -14.33 -16.13
C LYS A 5 -17.09 -13.41 -17.01
N LEU A 6 -15.78 -13.67 -17.08
CA LEU A 6 -14.88 -12.92 -17.94
C LEU A 6 -14.92 -13.49 -19.36
N ILE A 7 -15.37 -12.68 -20.31
CA ILE A 7 -15.44 -13.03 -21.74
C ILE A 7 -14.55 -12.08 -22.51
N GLY A 8 -13.37 -12.55 -22.90
CA GLY A 8 -12.39 -11.80 -23.70
C GLY A 8 -12.42 -12.22 -25.16
N GLY A 9 -12.13 -11.30 -26.09
CA GLY A 9 -11.98 -11.63 -27.51
C GLY A 9 -13.29 -11.87 -28.27
N THR A 10 -14.39 -11.21 -27.90
CA THR A 10 -15.69 -11.33 -28.60
C THR A 10 -15.66 -10.91 -30.07
N ALA A 11 -14.67 -10.12 -30.48
CA ALA A 11 -14.44 -9.76 -31.87
C ALA A 11 -13.72 -10.86 -32.69
N THR A 12 -13.26 -11.93 -32.05
CA THR A 12 -12.47 -12.99 -32.68
C THR A 12 -13.31 -14.20 -33.05
N GLY A 13 -12.88 -14.91 -34.08
CA GLY A 13 -13.44 -16.19 -34.45
C GLY A 13 -12.77 -16.80 -35.68
N PRO A 14 -13.24 -17.97 -36.15
CA PRO A 14 -12.75 -18.58 -37.37
C PRO A 14 -12.85 -17.60 -38.54
N ALA A 15 -11.83 -17.58 -39.41
CA ALA A 15 -11.85 -16.73 -40.58
C ALA A 15 -12.98 -17.16 -41.53
N LYS A 16 -13.72 -16.17 -42.01
CA LYS A 16 -14.71 -16.33 -43.08
C LYS A 16 -14.03 -16.18 -44.44
N PRO A 17 -14.64 -16.70 -45.53
CA PRO A 17 -14.13 -16.49 -46.87
C PRO A 17 -13.97 -14.99 -47.20
N LEU A 18 -12.83 -14.61 -47.76
CA LEU A 18 -12.59 -13.24 -48.19
C LEU A 18 -13.33 -12.93 -49.50
N PRO A 19 -13.70 -11.65 -49.75
CA PRO A 19 -14.20 -11.23 -51.06
C PRO A 19 -13.19 -11.58 -52.17
N SER A 20 -13.68 -11.98 -53.34
CA SER A 20 -12.83 -12.56 -54.41
C SER A 20 -11.61 -11.72 -54.79
N TYR A 21 -11.75 -10.39 -54.83
CA TYR A 21 -10.63 -9.49 -55.15
C TYR A 21 -9.52 -9.55 -54.08
N LEU A 22 -9.91 -9.62 -52.80
CA LEU A 22 -9.00 -9.67 -51.67
C LEU A 22 -8.41 -11.08 -51.53
N GLN A 23 -9.23 -12.11 -51.70
CA GLN A 23 -8.76 -13.50 -51.72
C GLN A 23 -7.64 -13.68 -52.76
N LYS A 24 -7.87 -13.24 -54.00
CA LYS A 24 -6.86 -13.26 -55.07
C LYS A 24 -5.60 -12.46 -54.68
N PHE A 25 -5.76 -11.27 -54.10
CA PHE A 25 -4.63 -10.45 -53.66
C PHE A 25 -3.77 -11.16 -52.59
N MET A 26 -4.41 -11.88 -51.67
CA MET A 26 -3.74 -12.62 -50.60
C MET A 26 -3.10 -13.92 -51.10
N ASP A 27 -3.78 -14.68 -51.97
CA ASP A 27 -3.32 -15.97 -52.49
C ASP A 27 -2.08 -15.84 -53.38
N GLU A 28 -2.03 -14.80 -54.21
CA GLU A 28 -0.88 -14.52 -55.08
C GLU A 28 0.34 -13.94 -54.32
N ALA A 29 0.22 -13.68 -53.02
CA ALA A 29 1.29 -13.14 -52.19
C ALA A 29 2.22 -14.25 -51.68
N THR A 30 3.09 -14.78 -52.54
CA THR A 30 4.00 -15.90 -52.21
C THR A 30 4.99 -15.60 -51.09
N GLU A 31 5.45 -14.35 -50.99
CA GLU A 31 6.33 -13.89 -49.90
C GLU A 31 5.57 -13.63 -48.60
N GLY A 32 4.25 -13.56 -48.66
CA GLY A 32 3.37 -13.22 -47.54
C GLY A 32 2.81 -11.80 -47.57
N VAL A 33 1.96 -11.52 -46.58
CA VAL A 33 1.18 -10.29 -46.44
C VAL A 33 1.38 -9.68 -45.06
N VAL A 34 1.52 -8.36 -45.02
CA VAL A 34 1.44 -7.56 -43.80
C VAL A 34 0.12 -6.81 -43.79
N LEU A 35 -0.67 -7.01 -42.74
CA LEU A 35 -1.86 -6.21 -42.47
C LEU A 35 -1.47 -4.98 -41.65
N VAL A 36 -1.93 -3.80 -42.05
CA VAL A 36 -1.70 -2.53 -41.36
C VAL A 36 -3.03 -1.88 -41.04
N THR A 37 -3.29 -1.61 -39.76
CA THR A 37 -4.43 -0.78 -39.36
C THR A 37 -4.25 -0.17 -37.96
N PHE A 38 -4.81 1.02 -37.79
CA PHE A 38 -4.77 1.75 -36.52
C PHE A 38 -6.13 1.80 -35.82
N GLY A 39 -7.02 0.85 -36.16
CA GLY A 39 -8.35 0.71 -35.55
C GLY A 39 -9.34 1.76 -36.05
N SER A 40 -10.62 1.60 -35.69
CA SER A 40 -11.72 2.42 -36.23
C SER A 40 -11.55 3.92 -36.03
N TYR A 41 -10.88 4.33 -34.94
CA TYR A 41 -10.66 5.72 -34.57
C TYR A 41 -9.59 6.44 -35.39
N VAL A 42 -8.67 5.70 -36.00
CA VAL A 42 -7.57 6.28 -36.81
C VAL A 42 -7.64 5.65 -38.19
N LEU A 43 -8.39 6.29 -39.08
CA LEU A 43 -8.46 5.93 -40.50
C LEU A 43 -7.50 6.80 -41.32
N ASP A 44 -7.53 8.11 -41.07
CA ASP A 44 -6.68 9.09 -41.72
C ASP A 44 -5.49 9.41 -40.80
N ILE A 45 -4.31 9.50 -41.40
CA ILE A 45 -3.06 9.80 -40.72
C ILE A 45 -2.43 11.05 -41.33
N PRO A 46 -1.61 11.81 -40.57
CA PRO A 46 -0.92 12.97 -41.11
C PRO A 46 -0.07 12.60 -42.33
N GLN A 47 0.03 13.52 -43.29
CA GLN A 47 0.74 13.32 -44.56
C GLN A 47 2.18 12.82 -44.33
N GLU A 48 2.87 13.40 -43.36
CA GLU A 48 4.23 13.00 -42.96
C GLU A 48 4.32 11.51 -42.58
N VAL A 49 3.33 10.99 -41.84
CA VAL A 49 3.28 9.58 -41.44
C VAL A 49 2.91 8.70 -42.63
N SER A 50 1.98 9.12 -43.49
CA SER A 50 1.64 8.33 -44.68
C SER A 50 2.78 8.24 -45.67
N ASP A 51 3.52 9.33 -45.92
CA ASP A 51 4.66 9.33 -46.84
C ASP A 51 5.76 8.40 -46.35
N LYS A 52 6.04 8.45 -45.04
CA LYS A 52 6.94 7.51 -44.37
C LYS A 52 6.48 6.06 -44.55
N LEU A 53 5.19 5.77 -44.33
CA LEU A 53 4.64 4.42 -44.50
C LEU A 53 4.65 3.94 -45.96
N TRP A 54 4.44 4.83 -46.94
CA TRP A 54 4.57 4.46 -48.35
C TRP A 54 5.99 4.04 -48.71
N GLU A 55 6.98 4.72 -48.16
CA GLU A 55 8.38 4.34 -48.33
C GLU A 55 8.66 2.98 -47.68
N VAL A 56 8.21 2.76 -46.44
CA VAL A 56 8.29 1.47 -45.75
C VAL A 56 7.69 0.36 -46.63
N PHE A 57 6.44 0.52 -47.09
CA PHE A 57 5.73 -0.54 -47.82
C PHE A 57 6.39 -0.88 -49.16
N ARG A 58 7.03 0.07 -49.84
CA ARG A 58 7.79 -0.19 -51.07
C ARG A 58 9.04 -1.03 -50.83
N ARG A 59 9.63 -0.95 -49.63
CA ARG A 59 10.84 -1.68 -49.24
C ARG A 59 10.57 -3.07 -48.70
N LEU A 60 9.32 -3.37 -48.34
CA LEU A 60 8.94 -4.71 -47.85
C LEU A 60 8.88 -5.72 -48.99
N PRO A 61 9.37 -6.96 -48.78
CA PRO A 61 9.19 -8.05 -49.74
C PRO A 61 7.73 -8.53 -49.81
N TYR A 62 6.95 -8.26 -48.76
CA TYR A 62 5.55 -8.63 -48.61
C TYR A 62 4.59 -7.76 -49.43
N ARG A 63 3.41 -8.30 -49.74
CA ARG A 63 2.26 -7.45 -50.08
C ARG A 63 1.72 -6.79 -48.81
N VAL A 64 1.11 -5.63 -48.94
CA VAL A 64 0.57 -4.86 -47.81
C VAL A 64 -0.93 -4.66 -48.01
N VAL A 65 -1.72 -4.97 -46.99
CA VAL A 65 -3.11 -4.51 -46.89
C VAL A 65 -3.14 -3.41 -45.84
N PHE A 66 -3.41 -2.17 -46.26
CA PHE A 66 -3.46 -1.02 -45.36
C PHE A 66 -4.88 -0.45 -45.29
N ARG A 67 -5.48 -0.49 -44.09
CA ARG A 67 -6.76 0.18 -43.87
C ARG A 67 -6.58 1.69 -43.85
N SER A 68 -6.92 2.35 -44.95
CA SER A 68 -6.79 3.80 -45.16
C SER A 68 -7.71 4.28 -46.27
N SER A 69 -8.12 5.55 -46.22
CA SER A 69 -8.82 6.24 -47.31
C SER A 69 -7.86 6.72 -48.42
N LEU A 70 -6.55 6.66 -48.19
CA LEU A 70 -5.55 7.18 -49.11
C LEU A 70 -5.42 6.29 -50.36
N PRO A 71 -5.22 6.90 -51.55
CA PRO A 71 -5.00 6.14 -52.77
C PRO A 71 -3.70 5.35 -52.68
N SER A 72 -3.74 4.09 -53.09
CA SER A 72 -2.54 3.27 -53.11
C SER A 72 -1.53 3.78 -54.15
N PRO A 73 -0.23 3.93 -53.78
CA PRO A 73 0.81 4.26 -54.75
C PRO A 73 1.18 3.10 -55.68
N ASN A 74 0.79 1.87 -55.35
CA ASN A 74 0.99 0.67 -56.17
C ASN A 74 -0.02 -0.41 -55.76
N SER A 75 -1.19 -0.42 -56.40
CA SER A 75 -2.29 -1.33 -56.05
C SER A 75 -1.98 -2.82 -56.24
N ALA A 76 -0.96 -3.16 -57.04
CA ALA A 76 -0.54 -4.55 -57.22
C ALA A 76 0.21 -5.12 -55.99
N ARG A 77 0.85 -4.26 -55.19
CA ARG A 77 1.58 -4.67 -53.97
C ARG A 77 0.99 -4.11 -52.68
N ILE A 78 0.28 -3.00 -52.75
CA ILE A 78 -0.24 -2.25 -51.60
C ILE A 78 -1.73 -2.05 -51.85
N LEU A 79 -2.58 -2.79 -51.14
CA LEU A 79 -4.03 -2.63 -51.19
C LEU A 79 -4.45 -1.65 -50.11
N THR A 80 -5.10 -0.54 -50.49
CA THR A 80 -5.70 0.40 -49.56
C THR A 80 -7.22 0.29 -49.59
N SER A 81 -7.86 0.35 -48.42
CA SER A 81 -9.32 0.36 -48.31
C SER A 81 -9.75 0.99 -46.99
N PRO A 82 -10.83 1.79 -46.95
CA PRO A 82 -11.34 2.35 -45.69
C PRO A 82 -11.86 1.27 -44.72
N TRP A 83 -12.18 0.08 -45.26
CA TRP A 83 -12.64 -1.06 -44.50
C TRP A 83 -11.98 -2.35 -45.00
N VAL A 84 -11.60 -3.22 -44.06
CA VAL A 84 -11.02 -4.54 -44.33
C VAL A 84 -11.58 -5.59 -43.38
N PRO A 85 -11.82 -6.83 -43.82
CA PRO A 85 -12.23 -7.93 -42.94
C PRO A 85 -11.03 -8.41 -42.11
N GLN A 86 -10.65 -7.65 -41.09
CA GLN A 86 -9.42 -7.83 -40.31
C GLN A 86 -9.24 -9.23 -39.73
N ASN A 87 -10.25 -9.77 -39.03
CA ASN A 87 -10.22 -11.13 -38.50
C ASN A 87 -9.91 -12.17 -39.59
N ASP A 88 -10.51 -12.01 -40.77
CA ASP A 88 -10.41 -12.98 -41.85
C ASP A 88 -9.07 -12.88 -42.57
N ILE A 89 -8.54 -11.65 -42.74
CA ILE A 89 -7.17 -11.44 -43.24
C ILE A 89 -6.16 -12.06 -42.27
N LEU A 90 -6.33 -11.83 -40.96
CA LEU A 90 -5.43 -12.41 -39.95
C LEU A 90 -5.46 -13.95 -39.95
N GLY A 91 -6.61 -14.56 -40.24
CA GLY A 91 -6.72 -16.01 -40.39
C GLY A 91 -6.25 -16.58 -41.72
N HIS A 92 -5.81 -15.73 -42.67
CA HIS A 92 -5.26 -16.19 -43.94
C HIS A 92 -3.83 -16.75 -43.75
N PRO A 93 -3.47 -17.90 -44.36
CA PRO A 93 -2.16 -18.53 -44.15
C PRO A 93 -0.97 -17.65 -44.56
N ASN A 94 -1.14 -16.78 -45.55
CA ASN A 94 -0.09 -15.86 -46.02
C ASN A 94 0.11 -14.63 -45.13
N THR A 95 -0.67 -14.44 -44.05
CA THR A 95 -0.49 -13.28 -43.17
C THR A 95 0.67 -13.48 -42.21
N MET A 96 1.72 -12.69 -42.41
CA MET A 96 3.01 -12.84 -41.72
C MET A 96 3.10 -11.98 -40.46
N ALA A 97 2.61 -10.75 -40.52
CA ALA A 97 2.65 -9.82 -39.41
C ALA A 97 1.47 -8.85 -39.45
N PHE A 98 1.15 -8.31 -38.28
CA PHE A 98 0.10 -7.32 -38.09
C PHE A 98 0.66 -6.02 -37.50
N VAL A 99 0.72 -4.95 -38.30
CA VAL A 99 1.07 -3.62 -37.81
C VAL A 99 -0.18 -2.99 -37.20
N SER A 100 -0.17 -2.80 -35.88
CA SER A 100 -1.36 -2.47 -35.11
C SER A 100 -1.10 -1.42 -34.05
N HIS A 101 -2.08 -0.53 -33.87
CA HIS A 101 -2.16 0.35 -32.71
C HIS A 101 -2.39 -0.37 -31.37
N CYS A 102 -2.53 -1.71 -31.34
CA CYS A 102 -2.71 -2.50 -30.11
C CYS A 102 -3.97 -2.17 -29.30
N GLY A 103 -5.04 -1.78 -29.99
CA GLY A 103 -6.37 -1.75 -29.38
C GLY A 103 -6.83 -3.14 -28.92
N LYS A 104 -7.72 -3.17 -27.91
CA LYS A 104 -8.20 -4.41 -27.27
C LYS A 104 -8.65 -5.50 -28.25
N ASN A 105 -9.43 -5.17 -29.28
CA ASN A 105 -9.92 -6.19 -30.22
C ASN A 105 -8.80 -6.75 -31.10
N GLY A 106 -7.96 -5.87 -31.67
CA GLY A 106 -6.87 -6.27 -32.56
C GLY A 106 -5.85 -7.20 -31.91
N GLN A 107 -5.52 -7.00 -30.62
CA GLN A 107 -4.63 -7.93 -29.92
C GLN A 107 -5.24 -9.33 -29.76
N TYR A 108 -6.57 -9.44 -29.60
CA TYR A 108 -7.23 -10.73 -29.48
C TYR A 108 -7.33 -11.41 -30.85
N GLU A 109 -7.62 -10.67 -31.93
CA GLU A 109 -7.65 -11.23 -33.28
C GLU A 109 -6.26 -11.76 -33.69
N ALA A 110 -5.21 -11.00 -33.40
CA ALA A 110 -3.82 -11.42 -33.60
C ALA A 110 -3.48 -12.69 -32.80
N LEU A 111 -3.88 -12.72 -31.51
CA LEU A 111 -3.70 -13.89 -30.65
C LEU A 111 -4.47 -15.11 -31.17
N TYR A 112 -5.73 -14.94 -31.56
CA TYR A 112 -6.57 -16.04 -32.03
C TYR A 112 -5.96 -16.70 -33.28
N HIS A 113 -5.53 -15.89 -34.26
CA HIS A 113 -4.94 -16.36 -35.52
C HIS A 113 -3.44 -16.60 -35.48
N ALA A 114 -2.79 -16.44 -34.31
CA ALA A 114 -1.35 -16.61 -34.15
C ALA A 114 -0.50 -15.74 -35.09
N VAL A 115 -0.88 -14.48 -35.28
CA VAL A 115 -0.15 -13.52 -36.12
C VAL A 115 0.67 -12.56 -35.24
N PRO A 116 2.02 -12.57 -35.32
CA PRO A 116 2.87 -11.63 -34.60
C PRO A 116 2.56 -10.17 -34.91
N VAL A 117 2.80 -9.28 -33.94
CA VAL A 117 2.36 -7.88 -34.01
C VAL A 117 3.54 -6.90 -34.03
N VAL A 118 3.49 -5.94 -34.95
CA VAL A 118 4.33 -4.74 -34.90
C VAL A 118 3.49 -3.66 -34.22
N ALA A 119 3.85 -3.34 -32.99
CA ALA A 119 3.03 -2.57 -32.08
C ALA A 119 3.35 -1.07 -32.16
N THR A 120 2.36 -0.28 -32.55
CA THR A 120 2.49 1.18 -32.69
C THR A 120 1.38 1.93 -31.93
N PRO A 121 1.41 1.93 -30.59
CA PRO A 121 0.31 2.45 -29.78
C PRO A 121 0.13 3.97 -29.95
N MET A 122 -1.13 4.38 -30.17
CA MET A 122 -1.50 5.76 -30.48
C MET A 122 -1.94 6.53 -29.22
N PHE A 123 -2.88 5.98 -28.44
CA PHE A 123 -3.46 6.63 -27.25
C PHE A 123 -4.13 5.63 -26.29
N GLY A 124 -4.57 6.12 -25.12
CA GLY A 124 -5.34 5.33 -24.15
C GLY A 124 -4.56 4.15 -23.57
N ASP A 125 -5.22 2.99 -23.46
CA ASP A 125 -4.67 1.74 -22.91
C ASP A 125 -3.72 1.01 -23.87
N GLN A 126 -3.58 1.48 -25.11
CA GLN A 126 -2.82 0.81 -26.17
C GLN A 126 -1.35 0.59 -25.82
N ARG A 127 -0.71 1.53 -25.10
CA ARG A 127 0.69 1.36 -24.65
C ARG A 127 0.83 0.21 -23.66
N TYR A 128 -0.10 0.09 -22.73
CA TYR A 128 -0.13 -1.03 -21.78
C TYR A 128 -0.35 -2.36 -22.52
N ASN A 129 -1.28 -2.39 -23.46
CA ASN A 129 -1.56 -3.58 -24.28
C ASN A 129 -0.32 -4.00 -25.10
N ALA A 130 0.30 -3.06 -25.80
CA ALA A 130 1.52 -3.28 -26.59
C ALA A 130 2.65 -3.86 -25.72
N GLU A 131 2.91 -3.26 -24.56
CA GLU A 131 3.98 -3.72 -23.67
C GLU A 131 3.69 -5.12 -23.12
N ARG A 132 2.43 -5.44 -22.80
CA ARG A 132 2.04 -6.80 -22.41
C ARG A 132 2.27 -7.81 -23.54
N MET A 133 2.02 -7.44 -24.80
CA MET A 133 2.31 -8.31 -25.95
C MET A 133 3.81 -8.49 -26.14
N ARG A 134 4.61 -7.43 -25.98
CA ARG A 134 6.08 -7.48 -26.08
C ARG A 134 6.70 -8.36 -25.02
N VAL A 135 6.32 -8.21 -23.75
CA VAL A 135 6.82 -9.03 -22.64
C VAL A 135 6.49 -10.51 -22.83
N LYS A 136 5.34 -10.81 -23.46
CA LYS A 136 4.96 -12.19 -23.83
C LYS A 136 5.65 -12.71 -25.09
N GLY A 137 6.41 -11.87 -25.79
CA GLY A 137 7.10 -12.21 -27.02
C GLY A 137 6.19 -12.30 -28.25
N PHE A 138 5.01 -11.65 -28.24
CA PHE A 138 4.07 -11.66 -29.36
C PHE A 138 4.27 -10.48 -30.30
N ALA A 139 4.95 -9.44 -29.82
CA ALA A 139 5.07 -8.17 -30.51
C ALA A 139 6.41 -7.50 -30.29
N GLU A 140 6.75 -6.57 -31.18
CA GLU A 140 7.83 -5.60 -31.00
C GLU A 140 7.28 -4.17 -31.14
N LEU A 141 7.77 -3.23 -30.33
CA LEU A 141 7.27 -1.85 -30.36
C LEU A 141 8.04 -1.01 -31.37
N VAL A 142 7.32 -0.27 -32.20
CA VAL A 142 7.86 0.80 -33.05
C VAL A 142 6.83 1.91 -33.19
N ASP A 143 7.23 3.15 -32.91
CA ASP A 143 6.33 4.30 -33.05
C ASP A 143 6.47 4.90 -34.45
N VAL A 144 5.46 4.71 -35.30
CA VAL A 144 5.50 5.19 -36.71
C VAL A 144 5.59 6.72 -36.80
N ARG A 145 5.25 7.44 -35.73
CA ARG A 145 5.35 8.90 -35.68
C ARG A 145 6.81 9.33 -35.56
N THR A 146 7.59 8.67 -34.69
CA THR A 146 8.93 9.13 -34.32
C THR A 146 10.06 8.30 -34.93
N ALA A 147 9.83 7.02 -35.20
CA ALA A 147 10.83 6.14 -35.79
C ALA A 147 11.14 6.54 -37.24
N SER A 148 12.37 6.23 -37.66
CA SER A 148 12.82 6.32 -39.04
C SER A 148 12.17 5.25 -39.94
N VAL A 149 12.25 5.43 -41.25
CA VAL A 149 11.79 4.42 -42.23
C VAL A 149 12.53 3.09 -42.01
N ASP A 150 13.85 3.15 -41.82
CA ASP A 150 14.70 1.98 -41.63
C ASP A 150 14.27 1.18 -40.38
N GLU A 151 14.07 1.86 -39.25
CA GLU A 151 13.63 1.21 -38.01
C GLU A 151 12.27 0.51 -38.17
N ILE A 152 11.32 1.12 -38.91
CA ILE A 152 10.01 0.51 -39.16
C ILE A 152 10.15 -0.72 -40.07
N VAL A 153 10.93 -0.60 -41.16
CA VAL A 153 11.20 -1.72 -42.08
C VAL A 153 11.84 -2.88 -41.33
N ASP A 154 12.91 -2.62 -40.58
CA ASP A 154 13.66 -3.62 -39.84
C ASP A 154 12.78 -4.30 -38.78
N THR A 155 11.93 -3.54 -38.08
CA THR A 155 10.99 -4.10 -37.11
C THR A 155 9.96 -5.01 -37.77
N ILE A 156 9.40 -4.61 -38.91
CA ILE A 156 8.43 -5.45 -39.65
C ILE A 156 9.09 -6.74 -40.14
N LEU A 157 10.30 -6.65 -40.71
CA LEU A 157 11.05 -7.82 -41.17
C LEU A 157 11.42 -8.75 -40.01
N LEU A 158 11.84 -8.18 -38.87
CA LEU A 158 12.15 -8.92 -37.66
C LEU A 158 10.92 -9.70 -37.16
N VAL A 159 9.76 -9.03 -37.02
CA VAL A 159 8.54 -9.65 -36.49
C VAL A 159 7.96 -10.68 -37.47
N ALA A 160 7.95 -10.38 -38.77
CA ALA A 160 7.42 -11.27 -39.80
C ALA A 160 8.32 -12.50 -40.06
N GLY A 161 9.65 -12.33 -40.03
CA GLY A 161 10.62 -13.38 -40.36
C GLY A 161 11.09 -14.21 -39.17
N SER A 162 10.91 -13.75 -37.93
CA SER A 162 11.44 -14.44 -36.75
C SER A 162 10.50 -15.53 -36.23
N THR A 163 11.04 -16.73 -36.09
CA THR A 163 10.37 -17.87 -35.47
C THR A 163 10.06 -17.65 -34.00
N LYS A 164 10.79 -16.75 -33.32
CA LYS A 164 10.58 -16.41 -31.90
C LYS A 164 9.16 -15.87 -31.66
N TYR A 165 8.76 -14.83 -32.39
CA TYR A 165 7.43 -14.23 -32.19
C TYR A 165 6.33 -15.18 -32.64
N LYS A 166 6.52 -15.83 -33.80
CA LYS A 166 5.54 -16.78 -34.34
C LYS A 166 5.31 -17.97 -33.41
N SER A 167 6.36 -18.58 -32.87
CA SER A 167 6.22 -19.73 -31.95
C SER A 167 5.55 -19.33 -30.64
N ALA A 168 5.94 -18.20 -30.05
CA ALA A 168 5.34 -17.69 -28.81
C ALA A 168 3.83 -17.42 -28.97
N ILE A 169 3.44 -16.68 -30.02
CA ILE A 169 2.01 -16.38 -30.23
C ILE A 169 1.22 -17.61 -30.70
N SER A 170 1.83 -18.55 -31.42
CA SER A 170 1.17 -19.81 -31.81
C SER A 170 0.88 -20.70 -30.61
N ALA A 171 1.82 -20.79 -29.67
CA ALA A 171 1.59 -21.51 -28.41
C ALA A 171 0.44 -20.87 -27.62
N ALA A 172 0.43 -19.53 -27.52
CA ALA A 172 -0.63 -18.80 -26.84
C ALA A 172 -1.99 -18.88 -27.55
N SER A 173 -2.01 -18.86 -28.89
CA SER A 173 -3.21 -19.05 -29.72
C SER A 173 -3.87 -20.40 -29.45
N ARG A 174 -3.07 -21.47 -29.41
CA ARG A 174 -3.56 -22.82 -29.12
C ARG A 174 -4.20 -22.89 -27.74
N LEU A 175 -3.51 -22.36 -26.72
CA LEU A 175 -4.05 -22.26 -25.36
C LEU A 175 -5.33 -21.42 -25.31
N PHE A 176 -5.34 -20.26 -25.97
CA PHE A 176 -6.50 -19.37 -25.99
C PHE A 176 -7.74 -20.06 -26.58
N ARG A 177 -7.60 -20.73 -27.73
CA ARG A 177 -8.69 -21.45 -28.39
C ARG A 177 -9.16 -22.67 -27.59
N GLN A 178 -8.25 -23.35 -26.90
CA GLN A 178 -8.57 -24.52 -26.08
C GLN A 178 -9.30 -24.14 -24.79
N GLU A 179 -8.84 -23.10 -24.09
CA GLU A 179 -9.36 -22.71 -22.77
C GLU A 179 -10.66 -21.90 -22.85
N TYR A 180 -10.79 -21.01 -23.85
CA TYR A 180 -11.86 -20.01 -23.87
C TYR A 180 -12.99 -20.30 -24.85
N ASN A 181 -12.94 -21.45 -25.56
CA ASN A 181 -13.85 -21.77 -26.67
C ASN A 181 -14.01 -20.56 -27.62
N LEU A 182 -15.11 -20.47 -28.38
CA LEU A 182 -15.47 -19.23 -29.07
C LEU A 182 -16.09 -18.26 -28.05
N PRO A 183 -15.51 -17.08 -27.81
CA PRO A 183 -15.99 -16.17 -26.77
C PRO A 183 -17.46 -15.74 -26.96
N MET A 184 -17.93 -15.66 -28.20
CA MET A 184 -19.32 -15.35 -28.51
C MET A 184 -20.28 -16.47 -28.07
N ASN A 185 -19.89 -17.73 -28.25
CA ASN A 185 -20.71 -18.87 -27.83
C ASN A 185 -20.77 -18.97 -26.31
N GLU A 186 -19.65 -18.69 -25.63
CA GLU A 186 -19.62 -18.62 -24.16
C GLU A 186 -20.55 -17.51 -23.66
N ALA A 187 -20.55 -16.33 -24.30
CA ALA A 187 -21.46 -15.24 -23.94
C ALA A 187 -22.92 -15.62 -24.13
N ALA A 188 -23.26 -16.21 -25.28
CA ALA A 188 -24.61 -16.69 -25.56
C ALA A 188 -25.05 -17.71 -24.52
N PHE A 189 -24.21 -18.69 -24.19
CA PHE A 189 -24.51 -19.69 -23.17
C PHE A 189 -24.86 -19.07 -21.81
N TRP A 190 -24.05 -18.13 -21.31
CA TRP A 190 -24.35 -17.51 -20.02
C TRP A 190 -25.58 -16.61 -20.06
N LEU A 191 -25.88 -15.97 -21.19
CA LEU A 191 -27.13 -15.21 -21.36
C LEU A 191 -28.35 -16.14 -21.34
N ASP A 192 -28.33 -17.21 -22.12
CA ASP A 192 -29.40 -18.21 -22.17
C ASP A 192 -29.63 -18.85 -20.79
N HIS A 193 -28.55 -19.17 -20.08
CA HIS A 193 -28.60 -19.72 -18.73
C HIS A 193 -29.30 -18.76 -17.73
N VAL A 194 -29.00 -17.47 -17.77
CA VAL A 194 -29.68 -16.47 -16.91
C VAL A 194 -31.16 -16.37 -17.28
N MET A 195 -31.48 -16.40 -18.59
CA MET A 195 -32.85 -16.29 -19.07
C MET A 195 -33.70 -17.50 -18.68
N GLU A 196 -33.12 -18.70 -18.68
CA GLU A 196 -33.81 -19.95 -18.35
C GLU A 196 -33.96 -20.17 -16.84
N TYR A 197 -32.90 -19.97 -16.06
CA TYR A 197 -32.86 -20.33 -14.63
C TYR A 197 -32.95 -19.15 -13.67
N GLY A 198 -32.91 -17.91 -14.18
CA GLY A 198 -32.80 -16.70 -13.38
C GLY A 198 -31.37 -16.42 -12.88
N GLY A 199 -31.13 -15.20 -12.39
CA GLY A 199 -29.80 -14.77 -11.96
C GLY A 199 -29.55 -14.84 -10.44
N ALA A 200 -30.56 -15.15 -9.63
CA ALA A 200 -30.50 -14.96 -8.17
C ALA A 200 -29.37 -15.76 -7.50
N TYR A 201 -29.17 -17.03 -7.87
CA TYR A 201 -28.12 -17.89 -7.33
C TYR A 201 -26.71 -17.55 -7.81
N MET A 202 -26.58 -16.67 -8.80
CA MET A 202 -25.29 -16.19 -9.29
C MET A 202 -24.86 -14.91 -8.59
N ARG A 203 -25.79 -14.18 -7.98
CA ARG A 203 -25.49 -12.93 -7.27
C ARG A 203 -24.71 -13.23 -6.00
N SER A 204 -23.66 -12.45 -5.76
CA SER A 204 -23.01 -12.44 -4.45
C SER A 204 -23.98 -11.90 -3.39
N SER A 205 -24.11 -12.60 -2.25
CA SER A 205 -24.90 -12.12 -1.09
C SER A 205 -24.42 -10.77 -0.56
N GLY A 206 -23.18 -10.37 -0.89
CA GLY A 206 -22.65 -9.04 -0.56
C GLY A 206 -23.40 -7.89 -1.24
N HIS A 207 -24.12 -8.12 -2.35
CA HIS A 207 -24.91 -7.08 -3.01
C HIS A 207 -26.15 -6.66 -2.23
N ASP A 208 -26.68 -7.54 -1.39
CA ASP A 208 -27.87 -7.29 -0.58
C ASP A 208 -27.49 -6.88 0.86
N MET A 209 -26.19 -6.81 1.16
CA MET A 209 -25.66 -6.47 2.48
C MET A 209 -25.71 -4.95 2.70
N PRO A 210 -26.29 -4.46 3.82
CA PRO A 210 -26.24 -3.06 4.18
C PRO A 210 -24.79 -2.56 4.32
N LEU A 211 -24.52 -1.31 3.92
CA LEU A 211 -23.17 -0.74 3.89
C LEU A 211 -22.43 -0.86 5.25
N TYR A 212 -23.14 -0.72 6.37
CA TYR A 212 -22.53 -0.83 7.70
C TYR A 212 -22.02 -2.25 8.02
N GLN A 213 -22.68 -3.30 7.53
CA GLN A 213 -22.22 -4.69 7.66
C GLN A 213 -21.05 -4.94 6.71
N PHE A 214 -21.14 -4.44 5.48
CA PHE A 214 -20.05 -4.53 4.51
C PHE A 214 -18.77 -3.85 4.99
N MET A 215 -18.91 -2.70 5.66
CA MET A 215 -17.80 -1.95 6.27
C MET A 215 -17.39 -2.48 7.66
N LEU A 216 -18.07 -3.51 8.19
CA LEU A 216 -17.79 -4.13 9.49
C LEU A 216 -17.72 -3.09 10.64
N ILE A 217 -18.66 -2.14 10.66
CA ILE A 217 -18.64 -1.02 11.61
C ILE A 217 -18.73 -1.51 13.06
N ASP A 218 -19.47 -2.58 13.31
CA ASP A 218 -19.58 -3.25 14.62
C ASP A 218 -18.23 -3.81 15.09
N VAL A 219 -17.49 -4.47 14.20
CA VAL A 219 -16.14 -4.98 14.48
C VAL A 219 -15.18 -3.84 14.76
N ILE A 220 -15.21 -2.78 13.95
CA ILE A 220 -14.36 -1.58 14.16
C ILE A 220 -14.69 -0.94 15.51
N ALA A 221 -15.97 -0.74 15.83
CA ALA A 221 -16.41 -0.16 17.10
C ALA A 221 -15.99 -1.02 18.30
N PHE A 222 -16.08 -2.35 18.19
CA PHE A 222 -15.60 -3.28 19.22
C PHE A 222 -14.09 -3.15 19.43
N LEU A 223 -13.29 -3.17 18.35
CA LEU A 223 -11.84 -3.03 18.43
C LEU A 223 -11.40 -1.68 19.02
N VAL A 224 -12.04 -0.57 18.60
CA VAL A 224 -11.80 0.76 19.17
C VAL A 224 -12.12 0.77 20.66
N THR A 225 -13.23 0.16 21.07
CA THR A 225 -13.62 0.06 22.48
C THR A 225 -12.59 -0.72 23.30
N CYS A 226 -12.12 -1.86 22.80
CA CYS A 226 -11.05 -2.64 23.45
C CYS A 226 -9.75 -1.82 23.61
N CYS A 227 -9.35 -1.08 22.58
CA CYS A 227 -8.18 -0.19 22.63
C CYS A 227 -8.35 0.91 23.69
N LEU A 228 -9.52 1.57 23.73
CA LEU A 228 -9.81 2.62 24.73
C LEU A 228 -9.81 2.07 26.16
N LEU A 229 -10.39 0.88 26.37
CA LEU A 229 -10.38 0.20 27.67
C LEU A 229 -8.96 -0.18 28.10
N ALA A 230 -8.13 -0.70 27.19
CA ALA A 230 -6.73 -1.01 27.48
C ALA A 230 -5.94 0.26 27.86
N LEU A 231 -6.13 1.36 27.12
CA LEU A 231 -5.51 2.66 27.43
C LEU A 231 -5.98 3.22 28.78
N ALA A 232 -7.27 3.10 29.09
CA ALA A 232 -7.84 3.50 30.39
C ALA A 232 -7.26 2.66 31.53
N LEU A 233 -7.12 1.35 31.37
CA LEU A 233 -6.49 0.47 32.36
C LEU A 233 -5.02 0.81 32.58
N VAL A 234 -4.25 1.01 31.51
CA VAL A 234 -2.83 1.40 31.59
C VAL A 234 -2.68 2.76 32.29
N SER A 235 -3.46 3.77 31.89
CA SER A 235 -3.41 5.09 32.53
C SER A 235 -3.83 5.04 34.01
N ALA A 236 -4.86 4.26 34.37
CA ALA A 236 -5.26 4.06 35.76
C ALA A 236 -4.16 3.39 36.58
N LEU A 237 -3.51 2.34 36.04
CA LEU A 237 -2.37 1.68 36.66
C LEU A 237 -1.21 2.66 36.86
N LEU A 238 -0.87 3.46 35.85
CA LEU A 238 0.16 4.50 35.95
C LEU A 238 -0.18 5.53 37.03
N VAL A 239 -1.43 6.00 37.12
CA VAL A 239 -1.86 6.93 38.17
C VAL A 239 -1.77 6.30 39.55
N ILE A 240 -2.17 5.03 39.71
CA ILE A 240 -2.08 4.30 40.98
C ILE A 240 -0.61 4.15 41.40
N VAL A 241 0.27 3.74 40.47
CA VAL A 241 1.71 3.63 40.70
C VAL A 241 2.30 4.98 41.08
N CYS A 242 2.00 6.05 40.34
CA CYS A 242 2.45 7.41 40.65
C CYS A 242 1.96 7.86 42.05
N ARG A 243 0.68 7.65 42.38
CA ARG A 243 0.14 7.98 43.72
C ARG A 243 0.79 7.17 44.83
N TYR A 244 1.08 5.89 44.58
CA TYR A 244 1.77 5.03 45.53
C TYR A 244 3.21 5.49 45.76
N LEU A 245 3.95 5.80 44.69
CA LEU A 245 5.31 6.33 44.75
C LEU A 245 5.35 7.70 45.45
N CYS A 246 4.44 8.63 45.12
CA CYS A 246 4.33 9.92 45.80
C CYS A 246 3.98 9.78 47.29
N LYS A 247 3.10 8.83 47.66
CA LYS A 247 2.79 8.55 49.08
C LYS A 247 4.00 7.95 49.80
N LYS A 248 4.77 7.08 49.15
CA LYS A 248 6.00 6.48 49.70
C LYS A 248 7.07 7.54 49.94
N GLU A 249 7.31 8.42 48.97
CA GLU A 249 8.22 9.56 49.09
C GLU A 249 7.78 10.52 50.20
N ARG A 250 6.49 10.89 50.26
CA ARG A 250 5.96 11.76 51.33
C ARG A 250 6.12 11.13 52.72
N ARG A 251 5.88 9.81 52.85
CA ARG A 251 6.10 9.09 54.12
C ARG A 251 7.57 9.08 54.52
N ARG A 252 8.49 8.87 53.57
CA ARG A 252 9.94 8.98 53.81
C ARG A 252 10.29 10.38 54.31
N TYR A 253 9.81 11.42 53.64
CA TYR A 253 10.07 12.81 54.02
C TYR A 253 9.55 13.14 55.42
N ILE A 254 8.32 12.71 55.76
CA ILE A 254 7.75 12.89 57.11
C ILE A 254 8.54 12.10 58.16
N LEU A 255 8.94 10.86 57.89
CA LEU A 255 9.78 10.07 58.80
C LEU A 255 11.12 10.77 59.07
N THR A 256 11.75 11.33 58.05
CA THR A 256 12.99 12.13 58.22
C THR A 256 12.75 13.33 59.12
N LEU A 257 11.67 14.10 58.89
CA LEU A 257 11.32 15.26 59.72
C LEU A 257 11.03 14.88 61.19
N VAL A 258 10.31 13.78 61.42
CA VAL A 258 9.99 13.29 62.78
C VAL A 258 11.27 12.85 63.50
N VAL A 259 12.19 12.16 62.82
CA VAL A 259 13.49 11.76 63.38
C VAL A 259 14.34 12.99 63.74
N GLU A 260 14.29 14.04 62.91
CA GLU A 260 14.98 15.30 63.15
C GLU A 260 14.39 16.06 64.37
N GLU A 261 13.06 16.09 64.49
CA GLU A 261 12.36 16.70 65.63
C GLU A 261 12.62 15.95 66.95
N GLU A 262 12.63 14.61 66.91
CA GLU A 262 12.97 13.78 68.07
C GLU A 262 14.43 13.99 68.54
N SER A 263 15.35 14.17 67.58
CA SER A 263 16.75 14.50 67.84
C SER A 263 16.90 15.85 68.55
N LEU A 264 16.19 16.88 68.07
CA LEU A 264 16.15 18.22 68.65
C LEU A 264 15.54 18.21 70.07
N SER A 265 14.46 17.46 70.27
CA SER A 265 13.81 17.27 71.59
C SER A 265 14.74 16.59 72.61
N LYS A 266 15.48 15.55 72.19
CA LYS A 266 16.50 14.90 73.02
C LYS A 266 17.63 15.85 73.40
N HIS A 267 18.10 16.67 72.46
CA HIS A 267 19.11 17.71 72.73
C HIS A 267 18.60 18.74 73.75
N SER A 268 17.38 19.26 73.59
CA SER A 268 16.76 20.20 74.52
C SER A 268 16.62 19.62 75.94
N LYS A 269 16.13 18.39 76.07
CA LYS A 269 16.03 17.69 77.37
C LYS A 269 17.40 17.47 78.02
N LYS A 270 18.45 17.19 77.23
CA LYS A 270 19.83 17.04 77.71
C LYS A 270 20.37 18.37 78.25
N ILE A 271 20.16 19.47 77.53
CA ILE A 271 20.50 20.83 77.97
C ILE A 271 19.79 21.14 79.29
N HIS A 272 18.47 20.94 79.37
CA HIS A 272 17.69 21.22 80.58
C HIS A 272 18.16 20.41 81.81
N ARG A 273 18.57 19.15 81.62
CA ARG A 273 19.17 18.33 82.71
C ARG A 273 20.52 18.88 83.15
N LEU A 274 21.37 19.33 82.23
CA LEU A 274 22.64 19.98 82.55
C LEU A 274 22.42 21.29 83.30
N THR A 275 21.45 22.12 82.88
CA THR A 275 21.06 23.35 83.58
C THR A 275 20.57 23.05 85.00
N LYS A 276 19.69 22.04 85.18
CA LYS A 276 19.24 21.63 86.53
C LYS A 276 20.37 21.10 87.41
N LYS A 277 21.32 20.34 86.85
CA LYS A 277 22.52 19.91 87.59
C LYS A 277 23.36 21.11 88.01
N PHE A 278 23.57 22.07 87.11
CA PHE A 278 24.30 23.30 87.39
C PHE A 278 23.63 24.13 88.50
N ILE A 279 22.30 24.30 88.43
CA ILE A 279 21.51 24.98 89.47
C ILE A 279 21.60 24.26 90.82
N ARG A 280 21.55 22.92 90.84
CA ARG A 280 21.69 22.14 92.08
C ARG A 280 23.10 22.24 92.67
N ALA A 281 24.13 22.25 91.84
CA ALA A 281 25.51 22.46 92.27
C ALA A 281 25.66 23.86 92.88
N SER A 282 25.13 24.90 92.20
CA SER A 282 25.10 26.27 92.71
C SER A 282 24.34 26.39 94.04
N LYS A 283 23.17 25.76 94.19
CA LYS A 283 22.42 25.71 95.46
C LYS A 283 23.17 24.98 96.57
N LYS A 284 23.89 23.90 96.27
CA LYS A 284 24.73 23.20 97.26
C LYS A 284 25.89 24.07 97.72
N SER A 285 26.56 24.79 96.81
CA SER A 285 27.59 25.76 97.17
C SER A 285 27.04 26.91 98.01
N PHE A 286 25.85 27.42 97.67
CA PHE A 286 25.17 28.46 98.44
C PHE A 286 24.75 27.99 99.84
N LEU A 287 24.19 26.77 99.98
CA LEU A 287 23.89 26.21 101.30
C LEU A 287 25.14 25.90 102.13
N GLY A 288 26.25 25.55 101.48
CA GLY A 288 27.55 25.41 102.14
C GLY A 288 28.04 26.73 102.74
N LEU A 289 27.90 27.83 101.99
CA LEU A 289 28.18 29.19 102.47
C LEU A 289 27.25 29.61 103.63
N CYS A 290 25.96 29.32 103.56
CA CYS A 290 25.02 29.63 104.64
C CYS A 290 25.29 28.83 105.92
N LYS A 291 25.69 27.56 105.83
CA LYS A 291 26.07 26.76 107.01
C LYS A 291 27.34 27.27 107.68
N LEU A 292 28.30 27.78 106.91
CA LEU A 292 29.49 28.43 107.45
C LEU A 292 29.12 29.69 108.26
N PHE A 293 28.17 30.49 107.77
CA PHE A 293 27.66 31.67 108.48
C PHE A 293 26.92 31.34 109.79
N VAL A 294 26.17 30.23 109.83
CA VAL A 294 25.44 29.80 111.04
C VAL A 294 26.39 29.27 112.12
N VAL A 295 27.49 28.60 111.74
CA VAL A 295 28.52 28.16 112.71
C VAL A 295 29.22 29.36 113.34
N ILE A 296 29.50 30.42 112.56
CA ILE A 296 30.09 31.67 113.09
C ILE A 296 29.11 32.37 114.05
N GLY A 297 27.81 32.35 113.76
CA GLY A 297 26.78 33.00 114.60
C GLY A 297 26.40 32.26 115.90
N TYR A 298 26.78 30.98 116.06
CA TYR A 298 26.58 30.24 117.32
C TYR A 298 27.73 30.49 118.32
N THR A 299 28.96 30.70 117.83
CA THR A 299 30.11 31.02 118.68
C THR A 299 30.02 32.37 119.38
N GLU A 300 29.31 33.37 118.80
CA GLU A 300 29.04 34.65 119.49
C GLU A 300 27.94 34.54 120.55
N ARG A 301 26.96 33.64 120.36
CA ARG A 301 25.78 33.55 121.24
C ARG A 301 25.99 32.68 122.49
N ASP A 302 27.00 31.80 122.48
CA ASP A 302 27.42 31.00 123.64
C ASP A 302 28.41 31.73 124.57
N GLN A 303 28.99 32.87 124.17
CA GLN A 303 29.72 33.75 125.11
C GLN A 303 28.77 34.67 125.91
N GLU A 304 27.63 35.06 125.36
CA GLU A 304 26.69 35.98 126.04
C GLU A 304 25.74 35.28 127.04
N ARG A 305 25.55 33.95 126.95
CA ARG A 305 24.61 33.21 127.82
C ARG A 305 25.20 32.67 129.13
N THR A 306 26.53 32.60 129.25
CA THR A 306 27.20 32.10 130.47
C THR A 306 27.26 33.15 131.59
N PHE A 307 27.01 34.42 131.31
CA PHE A 307 27.02 35.48 132.35
C PHE A 307 25.64 35.76 132.98
N ALA A 308 24.53 35.36 132.33
CA ALA A 308 23.19 35.79 132.73
C ALA A 308 22.41 34.78 133.63
N GLN A 309 23.05 33.70 134.10
CA GLN A 309 22.39 32.62 134.83
C GLN A 309 22.96 32.32 136.23
N GLN A 310 23.68 33.27 136.83
CA GLN A 310 24.09 33.20 138.24
C GLN A 310 23.22 34.06 139.17
N GLU A 311 22.22 34.77 138.66
CA GLU A 311 21.17 35.45 139.45
C GLU A 311 19.82 34.73 139.28
N ARG A 312 19.56 33.67 140.08
CA ARG A 312 18.24 33.25 140.61
C ARG A 312 18.22 31.82 141.22
N GLN A 313 19.01 31.58 142.28
CA GLN A 313 18.71 30.70 143.44
C GLN A 313 19.61 31.23 144.58
N VAL A 314 19.04 31.66 145.72
CA VAL A 314 19.16 31.01 147.04
C VAL A 314 20.60 30.68 147.44
#